data_AF-A0A5E4MAJ7-F1
#
_entry.id   AF-A0A5E4MAJ7-F1
#
_cell.length_a   1.000
_cell.length_b   1.000
_cell.length_c   1.000
_cell.angle_alpha   90.00
_cell.angle_beta   90.00
_cell.angle_gamma   90.00
#
_symmetry.space_group_name_H-M   'P 1'
#
loop_
_entity.id
_entity.type
_entity.pdbx_description
1 polymer ?
#
loop_
_entity_poly.entity_id
_entity_poly.type
_entity_poly.pdbx_seq_one_letter_code
_entity_poly.pdbx_strand_id
1 'polypeptide(L)'
;MNLFNDRKVKEYIDLLNGHSFIKHVMTYCRCIENNFPKYAHTDSAPFSKNLAELAARQEPETIKLLVMYISNESYYNADTMTFLVSEMMNCENIDKVDQYYNVLYANFRKHPPCALYMAKDYEQLMLTRKQENATKYFRGMSLWEYLIECFYRITSGSILYGENGAFDLAFYRFFKFCVEILQTEYETAKHYGTRPLIMKCLNYNPKRPTRLTEIIKLLDMLFNTGFNFQLSVIQLAILVKEIKQI
;
A
#
# COMPACT_ATOMS: atom_id res chain seq x y z
N MET A 1 20.84 2.57 14.56
CA MET A 1 21.76 2.18 13.46
C MET A 1 21.21 2.70 12.13
N ASN A 2 22.04 3.12 11.18
CA ASN A 2 21.59 3.44 9.82
C ASN A 2 21.32 2.12 9.06
N LEU A 3 20.13 1.96 8.49
CA LEU A 3 19.69 0.71 7.87
C LEU A 3 20.58 0.31 6.68
N PHE A 4 21.08 1.27 5.90
CA PHE A 4 21.94 0.99 4.74
C PHE A 4 23.37 0.61 5.12
N ASN A 5 23.75 0.77 6.39
CA ASN A 5 25.02 0.29 6.90
C ASN A 5 24.95 -1.15 7.42
N ASP A 6 23.74 -1.68 7.64
CA ASP A 6 23.53 -3.05 8.08
C ASP A 6 24.00 -4.06 7.02
N ARG A 7 24.72 -5.10 7.47
CA ARG A 7 25.31 -6.10 6.58
C ARG A 7 24.25 -6.89 5.81
N LYS A 8 23.16 -7.33 6.47
CA LYS A 8 22.10 -8.11 5.82
C LYS A 8 21.33 -7.27 4.81
N VAL A 9 21.16 -5.98 5.09
CA VAL A 9 20.55 -5.04 4.14
C VAL A 9 21.43 -4.87 2.90
N LYS A 10 22.75 -4.74 3.06
CA LYS A 10 23.67 -4.69 1.92
C LYS A 10 23.63 -5.96 1.08
N GLU A 11 23.72 -7.13 1.72
CA GLU A 11 23.59 -8.44 1.05
C GLU A 11 22.25 -8.55 0.30
N TYR A 12 21.15 -8.09 0.90
CA TYR A 12 19.84 -8.07 0.24
C TYR A 12 19.83 -7.16 -1.00
N ILE A 13 20.37 -5.95 -0.91
CA ILE A 13 20.47 -5.02 -2.05
C ILE A 13 21.33 -5.60 -3.16
N ASP A 14 22.46 -6.23 -2.82
CA ASP A 14 23.35 -6.86 -3.79
C ASP A 14 22.65 -8.02 -4.52
N LEU A 15 21.84 -8.82 -3.79
CA LEU A 15 21.00 -9.88 -4.37
C LEU A 15 19.92 -9.35 -5.34
N LEU A 16 19.46 -8.11 -5.17
CA LEU A 16 18.55 -7.49 -6.12
C LEU A 16 19.24 -7.23 -7.46
N ASN A 17 20.55 -7.00 -7.49
CA ASN A 17 21.35 -6.77 -8.70
C ASN A 17 20.72 -5.73 -9.65
N GLY A 18 20.21 -4.64 -9.10
CA GLY A 18 19.53 -3.57 -9.86
C GLY A 18 18.12 -3.91 -10.36
N HIS A 19 17.59 -5.09 -10.02
CA HIS A 19 16.19 -5.45 -10.28
C HIS A 19 15.27 -4.95 -9.16
N SER A 20 14.02 -4.68 -9.52
CA SER A 20 12.95 -4.48 -8.54
C SER A 20 12.83 -5.70 -7.63
N PHE A 21 12.60 -5.48 -6.33
CA PHE A 21 12.33 -6.56 -5.37
C PHE A 21 10.98 -7.23 -5.58
N ILE A 22 10.12 -6.65 -6.41
CA ILE A 22 8.85 -7.23 -6.83
C ILE A 22 9.08 -8.03 -8.12
N LYS A 23 9.70 -9.21 -8.00
CA LYS A 23 9.92 -10.11 -9.16
C LYS A 23 8.64 -10.86 -9.63
N HIS A 24 7.52 -10.76 -8.91
CA HIS A 24 6.34 -11.62 -9.11
C HIS A 24 4.98 -10.89 -9.23
N VAL A 25 4.94 -9.56 -9.22
CA VAL A 25 3.68 -8.85 -9.51
C VAL A 25 3.64 -8.59 -11.01
N MET A 26 2.58 -9.09 -11.65
CA MET A 26 2.33 -8.77 -13.04
C MET A 26 2.23 -7.24 -13.16
N THR A 27 3.04 -6.63 -14.02
CA THR A 27 3.01 -5.18 -14.26
C THR A 27 1.92 -4.78 -15.26
N TYR A 28 1.23 -5.78 -15.82
CA TYR A 28 0.10 -5.61 -16.72
C TYR A 28 -1.21 -6.01 -16.02
N CYS A 29 -2.24 -5.18 -16.18
CA CYS A 29 -3.57 -5.48 -15.67
C CYS A 29 -4.21 -6.62 -16.47
N ARG A 30 -4.91 -7.55 -15.80
CA ARG A 30 -5.62 -8.64 -16.49
C ARG A 30 -6.76 -8.16 -17.39
N CYS A 31 -7.27 -6.95 -17.18
CA CYS A 31 -8.21 -6.30 -18.09
C CYS A 31 -7.57 -5.91 -19.43
N ILE A 32 -6.25 -6.06 -19.58
CA ILE A 32 -5.41 -5.45 -20.63
C ILE A 32 -4.56 -6.52 -21.35
N GLU A 33 -5.07 -7.76 -21.51
CA GLU A 33 -4.27 -8.81 -22.15
C GLU A 33 -3.74 -8.37 -23.54
N ASN A 34 -2.41 -8.38 -23.67
CA ASN A 34 -1.62 -8.22 -24.90
C ASN A 34 -1.60 -6.87 -25.64
N ASN A 35 -2.25 -5.80 -25.16
CA ASN A 35 -2.05 -4.44 -25.68
C ASN A 35 -2.53 -3.43 -24.65
N PHE A 36 -1.90 -2.27 -24.52
CA PHE A 36 -2.37 -1.18 -23.65
C PHE A 36 -3.44 -0.32 -24.36
N PRO A 37 -4.77 -0.55 -24.26
CA PRO A 37 -5.68 0.51 -24.62
C PRO A 37 -5.72 1.49 -23.43
N LYS A 38 -5.67 2.78 -23.75
CA LYS A 38 -5.91 3.89 -22.84
C LYS A 38 -7.29 3.87 -22.14
N TYR A 39 -8.06 2.78 -22.21
CA TYR A 39 -9.50 2.75 -21.92
C TYR A 39 -10.02 1.45 -21.26
N ALA A 40 -9.20 0.43 -20.94
CA ALA A 40 -9.77 -0.83 -20.39
C ALA A 40 -10.55 -0.67 -19.07
N HIS A 41 -10.19 0.33 -18.26
CA HIS A 41 -10.91 0.67 -17.01
C HIS A 41 -12.09 1.63 -17.21
N THR A 42 -12.33 2.14 -18.43
CA THR A 42 -13.59 2.84 -18.74
C THR A 42 -14.73 1.85 -18.98
N ASP A 43 -14.41 0.63 -19.44
CA ASP A 43 -15.39 -0.41 -19.76
C ASP A 43 -15.55 -1.44 -18.63
N SER A 44 -14.68 -1.41 -17.61
CA SER A 44 -14.79 -2.22 -16.39
C SER A 44 -15.60 -1.47 -15.32
N ALA A 45 -16.57 -2.13 -14.69
CA ALA A 45 -17.41 -1.50 -13.67
C ALA A 45 -16.73 -1.51 -12.29
N PRO A 46 -16.57 -0.35 -11.61
CA PRO A 46 -16.09 -0.35 -10.23
C PRO A 46 -17.13 -1.05 -9.35
N PHE A 47 -16.67 -1.96 -8.50
CA PHE A 47 -17.54 -2.58 -7.52
C PHE A 47 -18.00 -1.55 -6.49
N SER A 48 -19.28 -1.59 -6.14
CA SER A 48 -19.88 -0.63 -5.22
C SER A 48 -19.40 -0.86 -3.79
N LYS A 49 -18.88 0.20 -3.16
CA LYS A 49 -18.57 0.21 -1.73
C LYS A 49 -19.75 -0.24 -0.87
N ASN A 50 -20.98 0.13 -1.22
CA ASN A 50 -22.17 -0.27 -0.46
C ASN A 50 -22.36 -1.79 -0.45
N LEU A 51 -22.03 -2.48 -1.55
CA LEU A 51 -22.07 -3.95 -1.61
C LEU A 51 -20.95 -4.57 -0.79
N ALA A 52 -19.77 -3.94 -0.78
CA ALA A 52 -18.67 -4.38 0.08
C ALA A 52 -19.00 -4.21 1.57
N GLU A 53 -19.59 -3.07 1.96
CA GLU A 53 -20.07 -2.81 3.32
C GLU A 53 -21.17 -3.81 3.71
N LEU A 54 -22.09 -4.13 2.79
CA LEU A 54 -23.19 -5.06 3.04
C LEU A 54 -22.69 -6.50 3.23
N ALA A 55 -21.79 -6.98 2.36
CA ALA A 55 -21.22 -8.33 2.49
C ALA A 55 -20.29 -8.49 3.71
N ALA A 56 -19.62 -7.41 4.14
CA ALA A 56 -18.83 -7.43 5.37
C ALA A 56 -19.68 -7.47 6.66
N ARG A 57 -20.98 -7.12 6.57
CA ARG A 57 -21.90 -7.01 7.72
C ARG A 57 -23.00 -8.07 7.75
N GLN A 58 -23.14 -8.90 6.71
CA GLN A 58 -24.10 -10.00 6.70
C GLN A 58 -23.67 -11.10 7.67
N GLU A 59 -24.61 -11.75 8.35
CA GLU A 59 -24.33 -12.99 9.11
C GLU A 59 -24.82 -14.24 8.35
N PRO A 60 -23.98 -15.28 8.19
CA PRO A 60 -22.57 -15.32 8.58
C PRO A 60 -21.71 -14.39 7.71
N GLU A 61 -20.73 -13.74 8.35
CA GLU A 61 -19.82 -12.81 7.67
C GLU A 61 -19.16 -13.46 6.46
N THR A 62 -19.33 -12.83 5.31
CA THR A 62 -19.04 -13.42 4.02
C THR A 62 -17.97 -12.63 3.27
N ILE A 63 -16.98 -12.10 4.00
CA ILE A 63 -15.81 -11.39 3.44
C ILE A 63 -15.14 -12.21 2.31
N LYS A 64 -15.13 -13.55 2.41
CA LYS A 64 -14.65 -14.44 1.33
C LYS A 64 -15.43 -14.31 0.02
N LEU A 65 -16.74 -14.01 0.06
CA LEU A 65 -17.54 -13.75 -1.14
C LEU A 65 -17.11 -12.46 -1.84
N LEU A 66 -16.48 -11.50 -1.14
CA LEU A 66 -15.93 -10.31 -1.77
C LEU A 66 -14.94 -10.69 -2.88
N VAL A 67 -14.07 -11.69 -2.64
CA VAL A 67 -13.10 -12.18 -3.64
C VAL A 67 -13.77 -12.61 -4.95
N MET A 68 -14.99 -13.16 -4.89
CA MET A 68 -15.73 -13.59 -6.08
C MET A 68 -16.11 -12.42 -6.99
N TYR A 69 -16.26 -11.22 -6.43
CA TYR A 69 -16.58 -10.01 -7.18
C TYR A 69 -15.35 -9.34 -7.82
N ILE A 70 -14.14 -9.87 -7.61
CA ILE A 70 -12.93 -9.42 -8.31
C ILE A 70 -12.79 -10.27 -9.57
N SER A 71 -13.07 -9.70 -10.74
CA SER A 71 -13.07 -10.39 -12.03
C SER A 71 -12.23 -9.63 -13.05
N ASN A 72 -12.16 -10.09 -14.30
CA ASN A 72 -11.53 -9.28 -15.36
C ASN A 72 -12.38 -8.06 -15.73
N GLU A 73 -13.63 -7.99 -15.30
CA GLU A 73 -14.62 -6.96 -15.66
C GLU A 73 -15.01 -6.07 -14.46
N SER A 74 -14.56 -6.42 -13.25
CA SER A 74 -14.90 -5.73 -12.00
C SER A 74 -13.70 -5.64 -11.05
N TYR A 75 -13.46 -4.43 -10.54
CA TYR A 75 -12.35 -4.11 -9.63
C TYR A 75 -12.83 -3.28 -8.44
N TYR A 76 -12.03 -3.18 -7.38
CA TYR A 76 -12.31 -2.28 -6.26
C TYR A 76 -11.76 -0.88 -6.50
N ASN A 77 -12.64 0.11 -6.41
CA ASN A 77 -12.22 1.52 -6.45
C ASN A 77 -11.57 1.97 -5.12
N ALA A 78 -11.04 3.19 -5.12
CA ALA A 78 -10.41 3.79 -3.94
C ALA A 78 -11.28 3.75 -2.68
N ASP A 79 -12.59 4.01 -2.81
CA ASP A 79 -13.54 4.03 -1.70
C ASP A 79 -13.74 2.66 -1.06
N THR A 80 -13.83 1.62 -1.88
CA THR A 80 -13.96 0.23 -1.42
C THR A 80 -12.68 -0.24 -0.75
N MET A 81 -11.51 0.06 -1.33
CA MET A 81 -10.22 -0.27 -0.71
C MET A 81 -10.02 0.48 0.61
N THR A 82 -10.43 1.75 0.68
CA THR A 82 -10.40 2.55 1.93
C THR A 82 -11.23 1.87 3.03
N PHE A 83 -12.45 1.43 2.70
CA PHE A 83 -13.30 0.70 3.63
C PHE A 83 -12.61 -0.58 4.12
N LEU A 84 -12.15 -1.42 3.20
CA LEU A 84 -11.54 -2.71 3.54
C LEU A 84 -10.27 -2.58 4.40
N VAL A 85 -9.40 -1.62 4.09
CA VAL A 85 -8.20 -1.38 4.92
C VAL A 85 -8.59 -0.86 6.29
N SER A 86 -9.61 0.00 6.39
CA SER A 86 -10.08 0.49 7.68
C SER A 86 -10.71 -0.61 8.54
N GLU A 87 -11.54 -1.47 7.95
CA GLU A 87 -12.09 -2.63 8.66
C GLU A 87 -10.97 -3.57 9.12
N MET A 88 -9.98 -3.83 8.26
CA MET A 88 -8.81 -4.65 8.62
C MET A 88 -8.05 -4.08 9.81
N MET A 89 -7.79 -2.77 9.83
CA MET A 89 -7.04 -2.10 10.91
C MET A 89 -7.80 -2.06 12.25
N ASN A 90 -9.14 -2.10 12.21
CA ASN A 90 -9.98 -2.12 13.41
C ASN A 90 -10.44 -3.53 13.80
N CYS A 91 -9.98 -4.57 13.08
CA CYS A 91 -10.43 -5.93 13.32
C CYS A 91 -9.70 -6.55 14.51
N GLU A 92 -10.46 -7.10 15.45
CA GLU A 92 -9.91 -7.82 16.62
C GLU A 92 -9.67 -9.32 16.35
N ASN A 93 -10.16 -9.83 15.21
CA ASN A 93 -10.04 -11.24 14.85
C ASN A 93 -8.95 -11.45 13.79
N ILE A 94 -7.90 -12.20 14.16
CA ILE A 94 -6.73 -12.49 13.33
C ILE A 94 -7.11 -13.14 11.98
N ASP A 95 -8.01 -14.13 11.99
CA ASP A 95 -8.42 -14.83 10.76
C ASP A 95 -9.17 -13.90 9.80
N LYS A 96 -9.91 -12.93 10.34
CA LYS A 96 -10.61 -11.92 9.54
C LYS A 96 -9.65 -10.88 8.96
N VAL A 97 -8.60 -10.49 9.69
CA VAL A 97 -7.53 -9.62 9.17
C VAL A 97 -6.94 -10.20 7.88
N ASP A 98 -6.59 -11.49 7.88
CA ASP A 98 -6.05 -12.14 6.68
C ASP A 98 -7.07 -12.22 5.54
N GLN A 99 -8.37 -12.36 5.84
CA GLN A 99 -9.42 -12.32 4.81
C GLN A 99 -9.50 -10.96 4.12
N TYR A 100 -9.50 -9.85 4.88
CA TYR A 100 -9.47 -8.50 4.30
C TYR A 100 -8.21 -8.29 3.46
N TYR A 101 -7.04 -8.70 3.96
CA TYR A 101 -5.80 -8.60 3.20
C TYR A 101 -5.86 -9.42 1.91
N ASN A 102 -6.36 -10.66 1.95
CA ASN A 102 -6.46 -11.51 0.76
C ASN A 102 -7.37 -10.91 -0.32
N VAL A 103 -8.46 -10.25 0.09
CA VAL A 103 -9.35 -9.50 -0.81
C VAL A 103 -8.61 -8.33 -1.47
N LEU A 104 -7.90 -7.51 -0.69
CA LEU A 104 -7.08 -6.40 -1.20
C LEU A 104 -5.96 -6.88 -2.14
N TYR A 105 -5.25 -7.93 -1.73
CA TYR A 105 -4.14 -8.51 -2.47
C TYR A 105 -4.60 -9.16 -3.77
N ALA A 106 -5.75 -9.84 -3.77
CA ALA A 106 -6.35 -10.39 -4.97
C ALA A 106 -6.73 -9.29 -5.97
N ASN A 107 -7.31 -8.18 -5.48
CA ASN A 107 -7.61 -7.01 -6.31
C ASN A 107 -6.33 -6.43 -6.92
N PHE A 108 -5.29 -6.23 -6.12
CA PHE A 108 -3.99 -5.74 -6.60
C PHE A 108 -3.31 -6.69 -7.59
N ARG A 109 -3.44 -8.02 -7.43
CA ARG A 109 -2.85 -8.98 -8.36
C ARG A 109 -3.60 -9.12 -9.69
N LYS A 110 -4.93 -8.94 -9.69
CA LYS A 110 -5.75 -8.98 -10.92
C LYS A 110 -5.74 -7.64 -11.64
N HIS A 111 -5.73 -6.56 -10.87
CA HIS A 111 -5.65 -5.17 -11.33
C HIS A 111 -4.41 -4.50 -10.73
N PRO A 112 -3.21 -4.97 -11.09
CA PRO A 112 -1.99 -4.27 -10.72
C PRO A 112 -2.01 -2.88 -11.35
N PRO A 113 -1.18 -1.98 -10.80
CA PRO A 113 -0.90 -0.65 -11.32
C PRO A 113 -0.73 -0.47 -12.84
N CYS A 114 -1.83 -0.44 -13.60
CA CYS A 114 -1.81 0.07 -14.98
C CYS A 114 -1.96 1.60 -14.95
N ALA A 115 -1.42 2.30 -15.95
CA ALA A 115 -1.34 3.77 -15.95
C ALA A 115 -2.65 4.50 -15.57
N LEU A 116 -3.82 3.94 -15.93
CA LEU A 116 -5.13 4.52 -15.63
C LEU A 116 -5.66 4.17 -14.24
N TYR A 117 -5.56 2.91 -13.84
CA TYR A 117 -5.99 2.48 -12.51
C TYR A 117 -5.12 3.13 -11.42
N MET A 118 -3.87 3.44 -11.75
CA MET A 118 -2.95 4.18 -10.90
C MET A 118 -3.28 5.64 -10.70
N ALA A 119 -3.48 6.36 -11.80
CA ALA A 119 -3.76 7.80 -11.73
C ALA A 119 -5.10 8.08 -11.04
N LYS A 120 -6.05 7.12 -11.08
CA LYS A 120 -7.39 7.30 -10.55
C LYS A 120 -7.53 6.71 -9.15
N ASP A 121 -7.41 5.40 -8.97
CA ASP A 121 -7.87 4.74 -7.74
C ASP A 121 -6.78 4.60 -6.68
N TYR A 122 -5.55 4.19 -7.04
CA TYR A 122 -4.47 4.08 -6.05
C TYR A 122 -3.92 5.43 -5.60
N GLU A 123 -3.84 6.42 -6.49
CA GLU A 123 -3.53 7.79 -6.09
C GLU A 123 -4.60 8.35 -5.16
N GLN A 124 -5.89 8.15 -5.47
CA GLN A 124 -6.97 8.55 -4.59
C GLN A 124 -6.91 7.85 -3.24
N LEU A 125 -6.69 6.53 -3.21
CA LEU A 125 -6.54 5.76 -1.98
C LEU A 125 -5.40 6.30 -1.11
N MET A 126 -4.22 6.56 -1.70
CA MET A 126 -3.03 6.98 -0.95
C MET A 126 -3.11 8.42 -0.45
N LEU A 127 -3.67 9.34 -1.24
CA LEU A 127 -3.55 10.79 -1.01
C LEU A 127 -4.86 11.49 -0.63
N THR A 128 -6.03 10.89 -0.84
CA THR A 128 -7.31 11.57 -0.58
C THR A 128 -7.67 11.52 0.89
N ARG A 129 -7.86 12.68 1.51
CA ARG A 129 -8.46 12.80 2.84
C ARG A 129 -9.98 12.66 2.75
N LYS A 130 -10.57 11.78 3.55
CA LYS A 130 -12.03 11.56 3.56
C LYS A 130 -12.68 12.40 4.66
N GLN A 131 -12.87 13.70 4.38
CA GLN A 131 -13.37 14.68 5.36
C GLN A 131 -14.83 14.43 5.79
N GLU A 132 -15.71 14.03 4.87
CA GLU A 132 -17.13 13.81 5.15
C GLU A 132 -17.41 12.61 6.08
N ASN A 133 -16.40 11.76 6.32
CA ASN A 133 -16.48 10.59 7.19
C ASN A 133 -15.24 10.51 8.10
N ALA A 134 -14.74 11.66 8.56
CA ALA A 134 -13.47 11.77 9.27
C ALA A 134 -13.36 10.84 10.50
N THR A 135 -14.47 10.47 11.15
CA THR A 135 -14.46 9.51 12.26
C THR A 135 -14.47 8.04 11.83
N LYS A 136 -14.96 7.71 10.63
CA LYS A 136 -15.12 6.32 10.16
C LYS A 136 -13.84 5.73 9.55
N TYR A 137 -13.06 6.54 8.82
CA TYR A 137 -11.90 6.07 8.07
C TYR A 137 -10.65 6.89 8.40
N PHE A 138 -9.61 6.22 8.91
CA PHE A 138 -8.27 6.78 9.17
C PHE A 138 -8.26 8.12 9.93
N ARG A 139 -9.28 8.41 10.75
CA ARG A 139 -9.41 9.69 11.47
C ARG A 139 -9.37 10.92 10.55
N GLY A 140 -9.85 10.79 9.31
CA GLY A 140 -9.89 11.85 8.31
C GLY A 140 -8.55 12.10 7.59
N MET A 141 -7.52 11.31 7.90
CA MET A 141 -6.23 11.31 7.22
C MET A 141 -6.33 10.60 5.86
N SER A 142 -5.41 10.89 4.95
CA SER A 142 -5.17 9.98 3.81
C SER A 142 -4.53 8.68 4.30
N LEU A 143 -4.55 7.64 3.46
CA LEU A 143 -3.92 6.37 3.82
C LEU A 143 -2.41 6.53 4.09
N TRP A 144 -1.74 7.36 3.30
CA TRP A 144 -0.32 7.66 3.49
C TRP A 144 -0.07 8.42 4.80
N GLU A 145 -0.88 9.43 5.11
CA GLU A 145 -0.76 10.18 6.37
C GLU A 145 -0.99 9.28 7.58
N TYR A 146 -1.94 8.36 7.49
CA TYR A 146 -2.21 7.36 8.52
C TYR A 146 -1.03 6.39 8.70
N LEU A 147 -0.40 5.94 7.62
CA LEU A 147 0.81 5.11 7.69
C LEU A 147 1.94 5.83 8.44
N ILE A 148 2.19 7.10 8.11
CA ILE A 148 3.22 7.92 8.76
C ILE A 148 2.88 8.17 10.24
N GLU A 149 1.61 8.41 10.57
CA GLU A 149 1.16 8.52 11.96
C GLU A 149 1.42 7.22 12.75
N CYS A 150 1.12 6.05 12.15
CA CYS A 150 1.44 4.76 12.76
C CYS A 150 2.95 4.59 12.98
N PHE A 151 3.79 4.98 12.01
CA PHE A 151 5.24 4.94 12.16
C PHE A 151 5.73 5.77 13.34
N TYR A 152 5.23 7.00 13.48
CA TYR A 152 5.57 7.85 14.62
C TYR A 152 5.15 7.21 15.94
N ARG A 153 3.92 6.70 16.02
CA ARG A 153 3.41 6.06 17.25
C ARG A 153 4.15 4.79 17.64
N ILE A 154 4.56 3.98 16.66
CA ILE A 154 5.36 2.77 16.92
C ILE A 154 6.75 3.17 17.42
N THR A 155 7.41 4.11 16.75
CA THR A 155 8.76 4.55 17.13
C THR A 155 8.81 5.34 18.44
N SER A 156 7.72 6.02 18.82
CA SER A 156 7.58 6.69 20.13
C SER A 156 7.12 5.76 21.25
N GLY A 157 6.76 4.51 20.94
CA GLY A 157 6.17 3.56 21.90
C GLY A 157 4.73 3.90 22.32
N SER A 158 4.05 4.81 21.62
CA SER A 158 2.64 5.17 21.88
C SER A 158 1.65 4.12 21.37
N ILE A 159 2.08 3.28 20.41
CA ILE A 159 1.41 2.03 20.05
C ILE A 159 2.37 0.90 20.41
N LEU A 160 1.89 -0.05 21.22
CA LEU A 160 2.65 -1.21 21.63
C LEU A 160 2.49 -2.32 20.59
N TYR A 161 3.14 -2.15 19.44
CA TYR A 161 3.25 -3.20 18.43
C TYR A 161 3.95 -4.41 19.06
N GLY A 162 3.36 -5.59 18.94
CA GLY A 162 3.78 -6.81 19.64
C GLY A 162 2.85 -7.25 20.76
N GLU A 163 1.91 -6.40 21.19
CA GLU A 163 0.96 -6.73 22.28
C GLU A 163 -0.41 -7.17 21.77
N ASN A 164 -0.79 -6.82 20.54
CA ASN A 164 -2.07 -7.17 19.94
C ASN A 164 -1.85 -7.85 18.59
N GLY A 165 -1.93 -9.18 18.58
CA GLY A 165 -1.66 -9.97 17.37
C GLY A 165 -2.54 -9.64 16.16
N ALA A 166 -3.79 -9.20 16.39
CA ALA A 166 -4.69 -8.81 15.29
C ALA A 166 -4.26 -7.46 14.68
N PHE A 167 -4.00 -6.46 15.53
CA PHE A 167 -3.47 -5.18 15.08
C PHE A 167 -2.09 -5.33 14.42
N ASP A 168 -1.21 -6.14 15.01
CA ASP A 168 0.15 -6.35 14.51
C ASP A 168 0.12 -6.94 13.10
N LEU A 169 -0.72 -7.96 12.90
CA LEU A 169 -0.95 -8.55 11.59
C LEU A 169 -1.58 -7.54 10.63
N ALA A 170 -2.60 -6.80 11.06
CA ALA A 170 -3.29 -5.83 10.21
C ALA A 170 -2.33 -4.74 9.72
N PHE A 171 -1.52 -4.17 10.61
CA PHE A 171 -0.52 -3.19 10.26
C PHE A 171 0.57 -3.77 9.37
N TYR A 172 1.09 -4.98 9.64
CA TYR A 172 2.06 -5.64 8.77
C TYR A 172 1.52 -5.80 7.33
N ARG A 173 0.28 -6.29 7.21
CA ARG A 173 -0.41 -6.48 5.92
C ARG A 173 -0.65 -5.16 5.20
N PHE A 174 -1.16 -4.16 5.93
CA PHE A 174 -1.39 -2.81 5.44
C PHE A 174 -0.11 -2.15 4.93
N PHE A 175 0.96 -2.16 5.75
CA PHE A 175 2.22 -1.54 5.37
C PHE A 175 2.83 -2.24 4.15
N LYS A 176 2.84 -3.58 4.14
CA LYS A 176 3.28 -4.35 2.97
C LYS A 176 2.48 -3.97 1.72
N PHE A 177 1.17 -3.87 1.81
CA PHE A 177 0.30 -3.47 0.70
C PHE A 177 0.65 -2.09 0.15
N CYS A 178 0.89 -1.10 1.01
CA CYS A 178 1.35 0.23 0.58
C CYS A 178 2.69 0.17 -0.16
N VAL A 179 3.66 -0.60 0.33
CA VAL A 179 4.97 -0.75 -0.33
C VAL A 179 4.82 -1.43 -1.69
N GLU A 180 3.99 -2.46 -1.79
CA GLU A 180 3.71 -3.14 -3.07
C GLU A 180 3.10 -2.18 -4.10
N ILE A 181 2.11 -1.37 -3.71
CA ILE A 181 1.53 -0.33 -4.58
C ILE A 181 2.60 0.65 -5.05
N LEU A 182 3.35 1.24 -4.10
CA LEU A 182 4.31 2.31 -4.39
C LEU A 182 5.45 1.85 -5.28
N GLN A 183 5.98 0.63 -5.07
CA GLN A 183 7.05 0.10 -5.91
C GLN A 183 6.54 -0.27 -7.31
N THR A 184 5.41 -0.97 -7.42
CA THR A 184 4.88 -1.31 -8.76
C THR A 184 4.50 -0.05 -9.52
N GLU A 185 3.98 0.99 -8.85
CA GLU A 185 3.77 2.31 -9.45
C GLU A 185 5.07 2.92 -9.97
N TYR A 186 6.11 2.91 -9.15
CA TYR A 186 7.38 3.52 -9.49
C TYR A 186 8.00 2.92 -10.76
N GLU A 187 7.94 1.58 -10.91
CA GLU A 187 8.40 0.91 -12.13
C GLU A 187 7.57 1.32 -13.36
N THR A 188 6.24 1.37 -13.21
CA THR A 188 5.34 1.83 -14.28
C THR A 188 5.65 3.27 -14.66
N ALA A 189 5.78 4.17 -13.68
CA ALA A 189 6.08 5.58 -13.91
C ALA A 189 7.44 5.78 -14.58
N LYS A 190 8.47 5.03 -14.17
CA LYS A 190 9.80 5.02 -14.80
C LYS A 190 9.74 4.58 -16.26
N HIS A 191 8.94 3.56 -16.58
CA HIS A 191 8.76 3.10 -17.95
C HIS A 191 8.09 4.16 -18.86
N TYR A 192 7.10 4.88 -18.33
CA TYR A 192 6.37 5.90 -19.08
C TYR A 192 6.92 7.33 -18.95
N GLY A 193 7.97 7.54 -18.17
CA GLY A 193 8.53 8.87 -17.91
C GLY A 193 7.57 9.81 -17.15
N THR A 194 6.68 9.28 -16.33
CA THR A 194 5.74 10.07 -15.52
C THR A 194 6.27 10.24 -14.09
N ARG A 195 5.70 11.20 -13.34
CA ARG A 195 6.08 11.43 -11.95
C ARG A 195 5.52 10.33 -11.03
N PRO A 196 6.37 9.55 -10.32
CA PRO A 196 5.91 8.52 -9.40
C PRO A 196 5.02 9.04 -8.25
N LEU A 197 4.04 8.24 -7.86
CA LEU A 197 3.14 8.41 -6.72
C LEU A 197 3.90 8.53 -5.40
N ILE A 198 5.00 7.79 -5.23
CA ILE A 198 5.84 7.91 -4.02
C ILE A 198 6.42 9.33 -3.87
N MET A 199 6.75 10.02 -4.97
CA MET A 199 7.17 11.43 -4.93
C MET A 199 6.03 12.35 -4.51
N LYS A 200 4.78 12.01 -4.83
CA LYS A 200 3.60 12.75 -4.36
C LYS A 200 3.36 12.52 -2.88
N CYS A 201 3.42 11.26 -2.42
CA CYS A 201 3.28 10.87 -1.01
C CYS A 201 4.32 11.58 -0.12
N LEU A 202 5.58 11.63 -0.56
CA LEU A 202 6.66 12.31 0.15
C LEU A 202 6.60 13.85 0.02
N ASN A 203 5.67 14.37 -0.79
CA ASN A 203 5.63 15.77 -1.23
C ASN A 203 7.04 16.24 -1.64
N TYR A 204 7.70 15.40 -2.46
CA TYR A 204 9.09 15.57 -2.85
C TYR A 204 9.26 16.84 -3.67
N ASN A 205 10.25 17.62 -3.26
CA ASN A 205 10.74 18.77 -3.99
C ASN A 205 12.27 18.68 -4.02
N PRO A 206 12.91 18.61 -5.20
CA PRO A 206 14.36 18.46 -5.30
C PRO A 206 15.13 19.63 -4.67
N LYS A 207 14.47 20.79 -4.50
CA LYS A 207 15.01 21.98 -3.83
C LYS A 207 14.83 21.98 -2.30
N ARG A 208 14.13 20.97 -1.72
CA ARG A 208 13.82 20.88 -0.28
C ARG A 208 14.18 19.49 0.28
N PRO A 209 15.46 19.21 0.56
CA PRO A 209 15.95 17.89 0.96
C PRO A 209 15.51 17.44 2.38
N THR A 210 14.96 18.34 3.20
CA THR A 210 14.65 18.08 4.62
C THR A 210 13.62 16.95 4.82
N ARG A 211 12.52 16.94 4.05
CA ARG A 211 11.44 15.94 4.22
C ARG A 211 11.85 14.51 3.88
N LEU A 212 12.71 14.34 2.87
CA LEU A 212 13.26 13.04 2.52
C LEU A 212 14.14 12.50 3.66
N THR A 213 14.91 13.40 4.29
CA THR A 213 15.79 13.06 5.41
C THR A 213 14.99 12.65 6.65
N GLU A 214 13.86 13.31 6.91
CA GLU A 214 12.94 12.96 8.00
C GLU A 214 12.36 11.55 7.81
N ILE A 215 11.90 11.21 6.61
CA ILE A 215 11.38 9.88 6.30
C ILE A 215 12.47 8.81 6.42
N ILE A 216 13.68 9.06 5.92
CA ILE A 216 14.79 8.10 6.09
C ILE A 216 15.11 7.87 7.57
N LYS A 217 15.15 8.93 8.39
CA LYS A 217 15.35 8.78 9.85
C LYS A 217 14.23 7.96 10.49
N LEU A 218 12.99 8.18 10.07
CA LEU A 218 11.84 7.39 10.57
C LEU A 218 11.96 5.91 10.20
N LEU A 219 12.38 5.61 8.97
CA LEU A 219 12.63 4.23 8.52
C LEU A 219 13.82 3.60 9.25
N ASP A 220 14.88 4.36 9.53
CA ASP A 220 15.97 3.88 10.40
C ASP A 220 15.42 3.52 11.78
N MET A 221 14.62 4.39 12.43
CA MET A 221 14.03 4.10 13.73
C MET A 221 13.16 2.85 13.71
N LEU A 222 12.29 2.70 12.71
CA LEU A 222 11.45 1.51 12.52
C LEU A 222 12.29 0.25 12.31
N PHE A 223 13.34 0.31 11.50
CA PHE A 223 14.22 -0.84 11.28
C PHE A 223 14.88 -1.32 12.59
N ASN A 224 15.27 -0.38 13.46
CA ASN A 224 15.88 -0.69 14.75
C ASN A 224 14.89 -1.26 15.78
N THR A 225 13.58 -1.25 15.53
CA THR A 225 12.60 -1.88 16.43
C THR A 225 12.71 -3.40 16.47
N GLY A 226 13.23 -4.03 15.42
CA GLY A 226 13.30 -5.50 15.34
C GLY A 226 11.97 -6.19 14.99
N PHE A 227 10.90 -5.45 14.70
CA PHE A 227 9.59 -6.03 14.42
C PHE A 227 9.55 -6.78 13.07
N ASN A 228 8.56 -7.66 12.93
CA ASN A 228 8.40 -8.58 11.78
C ASN A 228 8.20 -7.87 10.42
N PHE A 229 7.93 -6.57 10.40
CA PHE A 229 7.78 -5.76 9.17
C PHE A 229 9.10 -5.15 8.67
N GLN A 230 10.26 -5.51 9.22
CA GLN A 230 11.59 -5.00 8.81
C GLN A 230 11.83 -5.07 7.30
N LEU A 231 11.39 -6.13 6.61
CA LEU A 231 11.55 -6.24 5.17
C LEU A 231 10.82 -5.12 4.41
N SER A 232 9.60 -4.78 4.82
CA SER A 232 8.84 -3.67 4.23
C SER A 232 9.49 -2.32 4.50
N VAL A 233 10.15 -2.14 5.66
CA VAL A 233 10.95 -0.94 5.95
C VAL A 233 12.13 -0.84 4.98
N ILE A 234 12.88 -1.94 4.79
CA ILE A 234 14.03 -1.98 3.88
C ILE A 234 13.57 -1.65 2.45
N GLN A 235 12.49 -2.27 1.99
CA GLN A 235 11.92 -2.07 0.65
C GLN A 235 11.49 -0.61 0.43
N LEU A 236 10.77 -0.02 1.39
CA LEU A 236 10.40 1.39 1.31
C LEU A 236 11.64 2.30 1.33
N ALA A 237 12.64 2.00 2.17
CA ALA A 237 13.87 2.79 2.24
C ALA A 237 14.63 2.77 0.91
N ILE A 238 14.75 1.60 0.26
CA ILE A 238 15.34 1.47 -1.08
C ILE A 238 14.59 2.37 -2.06
N LEU A 239 13.26 2.27 -2.11
CA LEU A 239 12.43 3.10 -3.00
C LEU A 239 12.63 4.61 -2.74
N VAL A 240 12.67 5.04 -1.48
CA VAL A 240 12.96 6.45 -1.13
C VAL A 240 14.35 6.89 -1.58
N LYS A 241 15.35 6.00 -1.51
CA LYS A 241 16.72 6.28 -1.94
C LYS A 241 16.82 6.40 -3.46
N GLU A 242 16.09 5.58 -4.21
CA GLU A 242 16.07 5.64 -5.68
C GLU A 242 15.49 6.97 -6.18
N ILE A 243 14.44 7.50 -5.52
CA ILE A 243 13.89 8.84 -5.84
C ILE A 243 14.93 9.94 -5.67
N LYS A 244 15.82 9.84 -4.68
CA LYS A 244 16.86 10.84 -4.43
C LYS A 244 17.87 10.93 -5.58
N GLN A 245 17.98 9.89 -6.40
CA GLN A 245 18.92 9.80 -7.51
C GLN A 245 18.33 10.31 -8.83
N ILE A 246 17.03 10.64 -8.85
CA ILE A 246 16.31 11.28 -9.97
C ILE A 246 16.35 12.81 -9.79
#